data_AF-A0A191HSW9-F1
#
_entry.id   AF-A0A191HSW9-F1
#
_cell.length_a   1.000
_cell.length_b   1.000
_cell.length_c   1.000
_cell.angle_alpha   90.00
_cell.angle_beta   90.00
_cell.angle_gamma   90.00
#
_symmetry.space_group_name_H-M   'P 1'
#
loop_
_entity.id
_entity.type
_entity.pdbx_description
1 polymer ?
#
loop_
_entity_poly.entity_id
_entity_poly.type
_entity_poly.pdbx_seq_one_letter_code
_entity_poly.pdbx_strand_id
1 'polypeptide(L)'
;MAEKLKSPVIYSLMGKGVLDDNHPLNIGMVGMHGTGAANYAVHHCDLLFAIGVRFDDRQTGDENFFAKSARIIHLDIDRKEFSKNIRADVALYDDSALGLFKLLRVIKREDFEPQNPWIDQISEWQHNHPLKFEAEGSIKPQEILNAINILTKGAAIMTTEVGQHQMWAAQYFKTNDPKKFITSGGLGTMGFGLPASIGAQLGNPKTLTIALAGDGSIQMNSPKS
;
A
#
# COMPACT_ATOMS: atom_id res chain seq x y z
N MET A 1 -3.79 -15.57 -4.60
CA MET A 1 -4.15 -15.00 -5.91
C MET A 1 -2.89 -14.61 -6.67
N ALA A 2 -2.10 -13.65 -6.16
CA ALA A 2 -0.87 -13.17 -6.81
C ALA A 2 0.05 -14.29 -7.31
N GLU A 3 0.40 -15.26 -6.46
CA GLU A 3 1.25 -16.40 -6.84
C GLU A 3 0.64 -17.31 -7.92
N LYS A 4 -0.69 -17.48 -7.90
CA LYS A 4 -1.41 -18.34 -8.86
C LYS A 4 -1.44 -17.70 -10.24
N LEU A 5 -1.63 -16.38 -10.29
CA LEU A 5 -1.59 -15.57 -11.50
C LEU A 5 -0.16 -15.21 -11.95
N LYS A 6 0.81 -15.34 -11.04
CA LYS A 6 2.15 -14.72 -11.14
C LYS A 6 2.07 -13.24 -11.50
N SER A 7 1.13 -12.57 -10.85
CA SER A 7 0.88 -11.14 -11.04
C SER A 7 1.59 -10.35 -9.95
N PRO A 8 2.26 -9.25 -10.30
CA PRO A 8 2.73 -8.28 -9.32
C PRO A 8 1.54 -7.69 -8.54
N VAL A 9 1.83 -7.22 -7.33
CA VAL A 9 0.88 -6.55 -6.44
C VAL A 9 1.45 -5.20 -6.08
N ILE A 10 0.67 -4.17 -6.38
CA ILE A 10 0.83 -2.81 -5.88
C ILE A 10 -0.28 -2.54 -4.87
N TYR A 11 -0.12 -1.54 -4.03
CA TYR A 11 -1.15 -1.16 -3.07
C TYR A 11 -1.30 0.35 -2.92
N SER A 12 -2.49 0.79 -2.52
CA SER A 12 -2.70 2.16 -2.04
C SER A 12 -2.13 2.34 -0.64
N LEU A 13 -1.98 3.58 -0.16
CA LEU A 13 -1.61 3.84 1.24
C LEU A 13 -2.45 3.02 2.24
N MET A 14 -3.76 2.88 1.99
CA MET A 14 -4.68 2.14 2.85
C MET A 14 -4.61 0.62 2.68
N GLY A 15 -3.98 0.14 1.59
CA GLY A 15 -3.75 -1.28 1.32
C GLY A 15 -2.40 -1.80 1.80
N LYS A 16 -1.59 -0.98 2.48
CA LYS A 16 -0.27 -1.40 2.97
C LYS A 16 -0.39 -2.63 3.87
N GLY A 17 0.43 -3.64 3.59
CA GLY A 17 0.43 -4.91 4.32
C GLY A 17 -0.58 -5.95 3.84
N VAL A 18 -1.37 -5.67 2.79
CA VAL A 18 -2.26 -6.68 2.17
C VAL A 18 -1.49 -7.89 1.62
N LEU A 19 -0.22 -7.67 1.30
CA LEU A 19 0.79 -8.68 1.00
C LEU A 19 2.03 -8.35 1.85
N ASP A 20 2.80 -9.36 2.24
CA ASP A 20 4.07 -9.14 2.96
C ASP A 20 4.97 -8.19 2.16
N ASP A 21 5.49 -7.15 2.82
CA ASP A 21 6.41 -6.17 2.21
C ASP A 21 7.73 -6.79 1.73
N ASN A 22 8.07 -8.01 2.16
CA ASN A 22 9.21 -8.78 1.64
C ASN A 22 8.82 -9.81 0.58
N HIS A 23 7.55 -9.91 0.21
CA HIS A 23 7.11 -10.84 -0.82
C HIS A 23 7.66 -10.40 -2.20
N PRO A 24 8.20 -11.30 -3.03
CA PRO A 24 8.83 -10.92 -4.31
C PRO A 24 7.87 -10.29 -5.32
N LEU A 25 6.59 -10.63 -5.25
CA LEU A 25 5.54 -10.01 -6.07
C LEU A 25 5.03 -8.67 -5.51
N ASN A 26 5.50 -8.21 -4.35
CA ASN A 26 5.11 -6.92 -3.80
C ASN A 26 5.98 -5.80 -4.39
N ILE A 27 5.36 -4.89 -5.14
CA ILE A 27 6.06 -3.81 -5.86
C ILE A 27 6.03 -2.49 -5.05
N GLY A 28 5.21 -2.44 -3.99
CA GLY A 28 5.08 -1.31 -3.10
C GLY A 28 3.86 -0.43 -3.39
N MET A 29 3.90 0.76 -2.78
CA MET A 29 2.80 1.71 -2.85
C MET A 29 2.73 2.38 -4.23
N VAL A 30 1.53 2.57 -4.78
CA VAL A 30 1.27 3.35 -5.99
C VAL A 30 0.82 4.77 -5.65
N GLY A 31 1.07 5.73 -6.54
CA GLY A 31 0.55 7.09 -6.46
C GLY A 31 1.64 8.16 -6.32
N MET A 32 1.23 9.35 -5.89
CA MET A 32 2.08 10.55 -5.82
C MET A 32 3.38 10.36 -5.00
N HIS A 33 3.33 9.54 -3.95
CA HIS A 33 4.49 9.17 -3.12
C HIS A 33 4.82 7.66 -3.21
N GLY A 34 4.32 7.00 -4.26
CA GLY A 34 4.56 5.58 -4.52
C GLY A 34 5.99 5.28 -4.96
N THR A 35 6.28 3.99 -5.14
CA THR A 35 7.54 3.55 -5.75
C THR A 35 7.51 3.83 -7.25
N GLY A 36 8.67 4.15 -7.83
CA GLY A 36 8.77 4.33 -9.29
C GLY A 36 8.29 3.09 -10.03
N ALA A 37 8.73 1.91 -9.60
CA ALA A 37 8.33 0.63 -10.18
C ALA A 37 6.81 0.39 -10.13
N ALA A 38 6.12 0.73 -9.03
CA ALA A 38 4.66 0.57 -8.95
C ALA A 38 3.94 1.48 -9.95
N ASN A 39 4.38 2.72 -10.09
CA ASN A 39 3.80 3.66 -11.04
C ASN A 39 4.07 3.25 -12.50
N TYR A 40 5.29 2.79 -12.84
CA TYR A 40 5.60 2.24 -14.16
C TYR A 40 4.77 0.98 -14.46
N ALA A 41 4.61 0.08 -13.48
CA ALA A 41 3.80 -1.12 -13.63
C ALA A 41 2.34 -0.78 -13.99
N VAL A 42 1.73 0.20 -13.33
CA VAL A 42 0.37 0.64 -13.71
C VAL A 42 0.35 1.30 -15.09
N HIS A 43 1.33 2.15 -15.38
CA HIS A 43 1.35 2.88 -16.65
C HIS A 43 1.46 1.97 -17.87
N HIS A 44 2.22 0.88 -17.74
CA HIS A 44 2.54 -0.04 -18.84
C HIS A 44 1.76 -1.36 -18.82
N CYS A 45 0.90 -1.61 -17.82
CA CYS A 45 0.08 -2.82 -17.81
C CYS A 45 -0.99 -2.82 -18.90
N ASP A 46 -1.37 -4.02 -19.35
CA ASP A 46 -2.47 -4.29 -20.26
C ASP A 46 -3.75 -4.73 -19.52
N LEU A 47 -3.62 -5.13 -18.26
CA LEU A 47 -4.71 -5.48 -17.36
C LEU A 47 -4.43 -4.97 -15.94
N LEU A 48 -5.35 -4.18 -15.40
CA LEU A 48 -5.36 -3.76 -14.00
C LEU A 48 -6.54 -4.41 -13.27
N PHE A 49 -6.24 -5.30 -12.32
CA PHE A 49 -7.25 -5.87 -11.44
C PHE A 49 -7.31 -5.11 -10.11
N ALA A 50 -8.24 -4.16 -10.05
CA ALA A 50 -8.52 -3.32 -8.90
C ALA A 50 -9.43 -4.03 -7.90
N ILE A 51 -8.98 -4.21 -6.65
CA ILE A 51 -9.68 -4.94 -5.60
C ILE A 51 -9.84 -4.04 -4.37
N GLY A 52 -11.07 -3.64 -4.05
CA GLY A 52 -11.38 -2.80 -2.88
C GLY A 52 -10.71 -1.43 -2.92
N VAL A 53 -10.62 -0.83 -4.10
CA VAL A 53 -9.98 0.48 -4.31
C VAL A 53 -10.98 1.48 -4.91
N ARG A 54 -10.80 2.76 -4.55
CA ARG A 54 -11.68 3.85 -4.96
C ARG A 54 -11.11 4.75 -6.05
N PHE A 55 -9.91 4.42 -6.55
CA PHE A 55 -9.18 5.25 -7.53
C PHE A 55 -9.12 6.74 -7.12
N ASP A 56 -8.62 7.00 -5.92
CA ASP A 56 -8.42 8.34 -5.37
C ASP A 56 -7.36 9.13 -6.16
N ASP A 57 -7.50 10.45 -6.23
CA ASP A 57 -6.63 11.35 -7.01
C ASP A 57 -5.15 11.26 -6.58
N ARG A 58 -4.87 10.98 -5.31
CA ARG A 58 -3.50 10.77 -4.83
C ARG A 58 -2.86 9.49 -5.37
N GLN A 59 -3.68 8.54 -5.81
CA GLN A 59 -3.23 7.30 -6.46
C GLN A 59 -3.17 7.46 -7.96
N THR A 60 -4.19 8.07 -8.57
CA THR A 60 -4.32 8.14 -10.03
C THR A 60 -3.53 9.27 -10.65
N GLY A 61 -3.33 10.38 -9.91
CA GLY A 61 -2.85 11.62 -10.50
C GLY A 61 -3.86 12.14 -11.52
N ASP A 62 -3.41 12.30 -12.77
CA ASP A 62 -4.34 12.60 -13.86
C ASP A 62 -5.00 11.31 -14.38
N GLU A 63 -6.29 11.20 -14.11
CA GLU A 63 -7.15 10.08 -14.51
C GLU A 63 -7.09 9.77 -16.02
N ASN A 64 -6.80 10.77 -16.87
CA ASN A 64 -6.70 10.58 -18.32
C ASN A 64 -5.45 9.80 -18.76
N PHE A 65 -4.46 9.69 -17.86
CA PHE A 65 -3.20 8.99 -18.10
C PHE A 65 -3.03 7.75 -17.23
N PHE A 66 -3.86 7.58 -16.19
CA PHE A 66 -3.80 6.45 -15.30
C PHE A 66 -4.26 5.16 -15.98
N ALA A 67 -3.40 4.14 -16.01
CA ALA A 67 -3.70 2.82 -16.58
C ALA A 67 -4.32 2.86 -18.00
N LYS A 68 -3.97 3.87 -18.81
CA LYS A 68 -4.67 4.22 -20.05
C LYS A 68 -4.72 3.10 -21.09
N SER A 69 -3.70 2.25 -21.13
CA SER A 69 -3.59 1.12 -22.06
C SER A 69 -4.19 -0.17 -21.51
N ALA A 70 -4.64 -0.17 -20.25
CA ALA A 70 -5.07 -1.37 -19.55
C ALA A 70 -6.59 -1.60 -19.67
N ARG A 71 -6.97 -2.87 -19.74
CA ARG A 71 -8.31 -3.32 -19.37
C ARG A 71 -8.45 -3.27 -17.85
N ILE A 72 -9.58 -2.80 -17.34
CA ILE A 72 -9.77 -2.62 -15.91
C ILE A 72 -10.87 -3.54 -15.40
N ILE A 73 -10.51 -4.43 -14.47
CA ILE A 73 -11.45 -5.22 -13.68
C ILE A 73 -11.53 -4.58 -12.30
N HIS A 74 -12.73 -4.24 -11.84
CA HIS A 74 -12.94 -3.58 -10.55
C HIS A 74 -13.85 -4.43 -9.66
N LEU A 75 -13.29 -4.99 -8.58
CA LEU A 75 -13.99 -5.72 -7.53
C LEU A 75 -14.21 -4.81 -6.33
N ASP A 76 -15.46 -4.48 -6.03
CA ASP A 76 -15.81 -3.63 -4.89
C ASP A 76 -17.17 -4.01 -4.28
N ILE A 77 -17.30 -3.75 -2.98
CA ILE A 77 -18.52 -3.97 -2.21
C ILE A 77 -19.48 -2.77 -2.29
N ASP A 78 -19.01 -1.60 -2.72
CA ASP A 78 -19.85 -0.42 -2.95
C ASP A 78 -20.03 -0.16 -4.45
N ARG A 79 -21.26 -0.30 -4.92
CA ARG A 79 -21.63 -0.04 -6.33
C ARG A 79 -21.35 1.40 -6.75
N LYS A 80 -21.32 2.35 -5.81
CA LYS A 80 -21.09 3.77 -6.10
C LYS A 80 -19.66 4.06 -6.52
N GLU A 81 -18.72 3.17 -6.22
CA GLU A 81 -17.31 3.35 -6.56
C GLU A 81 -17.00 2.84 -7.98
N PHE A 82 -17.86 2.03 -8.59
CA PHE A 82 -17.66 1.56 -9.96
C PHE A 82 -17.74 2.70 -10.97
N SER A 83 -16.68 2.84 -11.77
CA SER A 83 -16.60 3.84 -12.86
C SER A 83 -16.85 5.27 -12.42
N LYS A 84 -16.64 5.58 -11.13
CA LYS A 84 -16.81 6.92 -10.56
C LYS A 84 -15.70 7.86 -11.01
N ASN A 85 -14.46 7.42 -10.91
CA ASN A 85 -13.26 8.15 -11.33
C ASN A 85 -12.63 7.47 -12.56
N ILE A 86 -12.29 6.18 -12.44
CA ILE A 86 -11.72 5.39 -13.54
C ILE A 86 -12.75 4.39 -14.05
N ARG A 87 -13.02 4.41 -15.36
CA ARG A 87 -13.97 3.49 -16.01
C ARG A 87 -13.47 2.04 -15.93
N ALA A 88 -14.27 1.16 -15.34
CA ALA A 88 -14.02 -0.27 -15.37
C ALA A 88 -14.61 -0.91 -16.64
N ASP A 89 -13.87 -1.85 -17.26
CA ASP A 89 -14.38 -2.72 -18.32
C ASP A 89 -15.24 -3.85 -17.76
N VAL A 90 -14.88 -4.34 -16.57
CA VAL A 90 -15.62 -5.38 -15.85
C VAL A 90 -15.77 -4.97 -14.39
N ALA A 91 -17.01 -4.81 -13.94
CA ALA A 91 -17.32 -4.55 -12.53
C ALA A 91 -17.81 -5.83 -11.85
N LEU A 92 -17.14 -6.22 -10.77
CA LEU A 92 -17.47 -7.37 -9.93
C LEU A 92 -18.01 -6.86 -8.59
N TYR A 93 -19.32 -6.98 -8.40
CA TYR A 93 -19.97 -6.59 -7.14
C TYR A 93 -19.92 -7.73 -6.12
N ASP A 94 -18.98 -7.67 -5.19
CA ASP A 94 -18.81 -8.67 -4.14
C ASP A 94 -17.95 -8.12 -2.99
N ASP A 95 -17.98 -8.82 -1.86
CA ASP A 95 -16.94 -8.64 -0.85
C ASP A 95 -15.58 -9.07 -1.43
N SER A 96 -14.51 -8.31 -1.17
CA SER A 96 -13.21 -8.59 -1.80
C SER A 96 -12.63 -9.95 -1.42
N ALA A 97 -12.80 -10.41 -0.17
CA ALA A 97 -12.31 -11.71 0.26
C ALA A 97 -13.13 -12.84 -0.36
N LEU A 98 -14.46 -12.72 -0.36
CA LEU A 98 -15.36 -13.71 -0.96
C LEU A 98 -15.23 -13.76 -2.49
N GLY A 99 -15.13 -12.61 -3.15
CA GLY A 99 -14.94 -12.48 -4.59
C GLY A 99 -13.63 -13.13 -5.03
N LEU A 100 -12.52 -12.84 -4.35
CA LEU A 100 -11.24 -13.51 -4.60
C LEU A 100 -11.31 -15.01 -4.37
N PHE A 101 -12.00 -15.46 -3.32
CA PHE A 101 -12.17 -16.89 -3.05
C PHE A 101 -12.95 -17.60 -4.16
N LYS A 102 -14.02 -17.00 -4.68
CA LYS A 102 -14.79 -17.52 -5.83
C LYS A 102 -13.94 -17.59 -7.09
N LEU A 103 -13.18 -16.53 -7.39
CA LEU A 103 -12.26 -16.49 -8.53
C LEU A 103 -11.17 -17.56 -8.43
N LEU A 104 -10.58 -17.76 -7.24
CA LEU A 104 -9.54 -18.75 -7.01
C LEU A 104 -9.99 -20.21 -7.22
N ARG A 105 -11.30 -20.49 -7.15
CA ARG A 105 -11.88 -21.80 -7.44
C ARG A 105 -11.95 -22.12 -8.93
N VAL A 106 -12.09 -21.10 -9.78
CA VAL A 106 -12.24 -21.27 -11.22
C VAL A 106 -10.92 -21.09 -11.96
N ILE A 107 -10.09 -20.14 -11.50
CA ILE A 107 -8.76 -19.90 -12.04
C ILE A 107 -7.86 -21.06 -11.63
N LYS A 108 -7.10 -21.64 -12.56
CA LYS A 108 -6.11 -22.68 -12.33
C LYS A 108 -4.70 -22.14 -12.58
N ARG A 109 -3.68 -22.70 -11.93
CA ARG A 109 -2.31 -22.19 -12.10
C ARG A 109 -1.80 -22.51 -13.51
N GLU A 110 -2.30 -23.59 -14.06
CA GLU A 110 -2.02 -24.13 -15.39
C GLU A 110 -2.59 -23.24 -16.50
N ASP A 111 -3.50 -22.31 -16.17
CA ASP A 111 -4.01 -21.31 -17.11
C ASP A 111 -2.97 -20.21 -17.42
N PHE A 112 -1.85 -20.16 -16.69
CA PHE A 112 -0.81 -19.15 -16.82
C PHE A 112 0.56 -19.76 -17.11
N GLU A 113 1.30 -19.08 -17.97
CA GLU A 113 2.63 -19.52 -18.38
C GLU A 113 3.59 -19.65 -17.19
N PRO A 114 4.50 -20.65 -17.21
CA PRO A 114 5.56 -20.83 -16.24
C PRO A 114 6.43 -19.57 -16.04
N GLN A 115 6.74 -18.88 -17.14
CA GLN A 115 7.53 -17.65 -17.14
C GLN A 115 6.63 -16.46 -17.43
N ASN A 116 6.86 -15.37 -16.69
CA ASN A 116 6.17 -14.11 -16.92
C ASN A 116 7.22 -13.01 -17.14
N PRO A 117 7.52 -12.65 -18.41
CA PRO A 117 8.50 -11.61 -18.72
C PRO A 117 8.19 -10.25 -18.06
N TRP A 118 6.92 -10.04 -17.70
CA TRP A 118 6.51 -8.84 -16.97
C TRP A 118 7.15 -8.73 -15.58
N ILE A 119 7.40 -9.87 -14.91
CA ILE A 119 8.08 -9.88 -13.61
C ILE A 119 9.54 -9.44 -13.75
N ASP A 120 10.21 -9.85 -14.83
CA ASP A 120 11.59 -9.43 -15.11
C ASP A 120 11.65 -7.92 -15.37
N GLN A 121 10.72 -7.40 -16.17
CA GLN A 121 10.60 -5.96 -16.43
C GLN A 121 10.36 -5.15 -15.15
N ILE A 122 9.52 -5.65 -14.25
CA ILE A 122 9.26 -4.98 -12.97
C ILE A 122 10.48 -5.03 -12.06
N SER A 123 11.18 -6.17 -12.01
CA SER A 123 12.43 -6.30 -11.27
C SER A 123 13.48 -5.29 -11.77
N GLU A 124 13.56 -5.07 -13.08
CA GLU A 124 14.40 -4.03 -13.68
C GLU A 124 14.01 -2.63 -13.17
N TRP A 125 12.72 -2.29 -13.17
CA TRP A 125 12.27 -0.99 -12.65
C TRP A 125 12.51 -0.83 -11.15
N GLN A 126 12.35 -1.88 -10.35
CA GLN A 126 12.67 -1.86 -8.92
C GLN A 126 14.17 -1.61 -8.69
N HIS A 127 15.02 -2.19 -9.55
CA HIS A 127 16.47 -1.97 -9.50
C HIS A 127 16.87 -0.55 -9.92
N ASN A 128 16.24 -0.02 -10.98
CA ASN A 128 16.56 1.29 -11.54
C ASN A 128 15.98 2.45 -10.73
N HIS A 129 14.84 2.23 -10.06
CA HIS A 129 14.10 3.25 -9.30
C HIS A 129 13.84 2.84 -7.84
N PRO A 130 14.88 2.47 -7.06
CA PRO A 130 14.68 2.10 -5.67
C PRO A 130 14.39 3.35 -4.83
N LEU A 131 13.76 3.13 -3.67
CA LEU A 131 13.68 4.17 -2.64
C LEU A 131 15.10 4.47 -2.15
N LYS A 132 15.54 5.73 -2.31
CA LYS A 132 16.87 6.19 -1.91
C LYS A 132 16.73 7.32 -0.90
N PHE A 133 17.67 7.37 0.04
CA PHE A 133 17.91 8.52 0.91
C PHE A 133 19.41 8.61 1.19
N GLU A 134 19.92 9.81 1.42
CA GLU A 134 21.33 10.04 1.74
C GLU A 134 21.53 9.97 3.26
N ALA A 135 22.39 9.07 3.73
CA ALA A 135 22.64 8.83 5.15
C ALA A 135 23.70 9.77 5.76
N GLU A 136 24.05 10.87 5.09
CA GLU A 136 25.10 11.78 5.57
C GLU A 136 24.57 12.84 6.57
N GLY A 137 25.37 13.07 7.61
CA GLY A 137 25.15 14.11 8.63
C GLY A 137 24.24 13.66 9.77
N SER A 138 23.10 14.33 9.92
CA SER A 138 22.11 14.05 10.97
C SER A 138 21.30 12.78 10.71
N ILE A 139 20.78 12.16 11.77
CA ILE A 139 19.88 11.00 11.70
C ILE A 139 18.71 11.32 10.78
N LYS A 140 18.52 10.49 9.75
CA LYS A 140 17.39 10.59 8.84
C LYS A 140 16.20 9.77 9.35
N PRO A 141 14.96 10.23 9.13
CA PRO A 141 13.76 9.48 9.49
C PRO A 141 13.72 8.05 8.93
N GLN A 142 14.28 7.83 7.73
CA GLN A 142 14.37 6.54 7.07
C GLN A 142 15.28 5.56 7.83
N GLU A 143 16.35 6.06 8.46
CA GLU A 143 17.25 5.23 9.30
C GLU A 143 16.52 4.72 10.54
N ILE A 144 15.69 5.56 11.16
CA ILE A 144 14.85 5.19 12.30
C ILE A 144 13.89 4.05 11.90
N LEU A 145 13.24 4.18 10.73
CA LEU A 145 12.33 3.14 10.22
C LEU A 145 13.07 1.84 9.89
N ASN A 146 14.27 1.91 9.32
CA ASN A 146 15.11 0.73 9.09
C ASN A 146 15.50 0.04 10.40
N ALA A 147 15.88 0.80 11.43
CA ALA A 147 16.16 0.25 12.76
C ALA A 147 14.92 -0.43 13.36
N ILE A 148 13.75 0.19 13.25
CA ILE A 148 12.46 -0.41 13.68
C ILE A 148 12.22 -1.73 12.94
N ASN A 149 12.42 -1.78 11.62
CA ASN A 149 12.24 -3.01 10.85
C ASN A 149 13.17 -4.13 11.33
N ILE A 150 14.43 -3.83 11.60
CA ILE A 150 15.42 -4.81 12.09
C ILE A 150 15.00 -5.35 13.46
N LEU A 151 14.61 -4.46 14.38
CA LEU A 151 14.28 -4.81 15.76
C LEU A 151 12.95 -5.55 15.87
N THR A 152 11.96 -5.15 15.08
CA THR A 152 10.58 -5.68 15.16
C THR A 152 10.31 -6.81 14.18
N LYS A 153 11.14 -6.97 13.14
CA LYS A 153 10.98 -7.97 12.07
C LYS A 153 9.57 -7.95 11.46
N GLY A 154 8.98 -6.76 11.32
CA GLY A 154 7.62 -6.56 10.78
C GLY A 154 6.49 -6.99 11.72
N ALA A 155 6.78 -7.28 12.99
CA ALA A 155 5.78 -7.69 13.97
C ALA A 155 5.05 -6.51 14.63
N ALA A 156 5.66 -5.31 14.66
CA ALA A 156 5.08 -4.15 15.34
C ALA A 156 3.85 -3.60 14.61
N ILE A 157 2.99 -2.92 15.38
CA ILE A 157 1.93 -2.07 14.84
C ILE A 157 2.50 -0.66 14.75
N MET A 158 2.42 -0.05 13.57
CA MET A 158 2.75 1.34 13.33
C MET A 158 1.46 2.14 13.20
N THR A 159 1.29 3.15 14.04
CA THR A 159 0.33 4.22 13.78
C THR A 159 1.10 5.45 13.32
N THR A 160 0.47 6.27 12.48
CA THR A 160 1.11 7.52 12.04
C THR A 160 0.19 8.71 12.25
N GLU A 161 0.80 9.83 12.56
CA GLU A 161 0.19 11.13 12.27
C GLU A 161 0.23 11.42 10.75
N VAL A 162 -0.21 12.60 10.32
CA VAL A 162 -0.26 13.01 8.90
C VAL A 162 0.83 14.04 8.60
N GLY A 163 1.61 13.81 7.53
CA GLY A 163 2.75 14.64 7.14
C GLY A 163 3.83 13.86 6.38
N GLN A 164 5.03 14.42 6.24
CA GLN A 164 6.13 13.72 5.56
C GLN A 164 6.49 12.39 6.23
N HIS A 165 6.43 12.32 7.56
CA HIS A 165 6.68 11.10 8.32
C HIS A 165 5.67 9.99 8.01
N GLN A 166 4.44 10.33 7.65
CA GLN A 166 3.44 9.36 7.17
C GLN A 166 3.91 8.68 5.89
N MET A 167 4.42 9.46 4.94
CA MET A 167 4.90 8.93 3.65
C MET A 167 6.17 8.12 3.84
N TRP A 168 7.11 8.57 4.69
CA TRP A 168 8.29 7.77 5.03
C TRP A 168 7.90 6.45 5.69
N ALA A 169 6.93 6.44 6.62
CA ALA A 169 6.43 5.20 7.19
C ALA A 169 5.82 4.28 6.13
N ALA A 170 4.98 4.83 5.24
CA ALA A 170 4.37 4.04 4.16
C ALA A 170 5.41 3.39 3.23
N GLN A 171 6.49 4.11 2.96
CA GLN A 171 7.58 3.69 2.07
C GLN A 171 8.57 2.72 2.75
N TYR A 172 8.97 2.97 3.99
CA TYR A 172 10.10 2.29 4.64
C TYR A 172 9.71 1.36 5.76
N PHE A 173 8.59 1.55 6.47
CA PHE A 173 8.14 0.58 7.49
C PHE A 173 7.69 -0.71 6.81
N LYS A 174 8.17 -1.87 7.26
CA LYS A 174 7.79 -3.17 6.69
C LYS A 174 6.76 -3.86 7.57
N THR A 175 5.70 -4.38 6.97
CA THR A 175 4.67 -5.18 7.63
C THR A 175 4.26 -6.38 6.77
N ASN A 176 3.73 -7.41 7.44
CA ASN A 176 3.13 -8.58 6.83
C ASN A 176 1.66 -8.77 7.17
N ASP A 177 1.04 -7.74 7.75
CA ASP A 177 -0.35 -7.76 8.17
C ASP A 177 -0.99 -6.40 7.83
N PRO A 178 -2.12 -6.38 7.10
CA PRO A 178 -2.80 -5.14 6.73
C PRO A 178 -3.37 -4.38 7.93
N LYS A 179 -3.48 -4.99 9.11
CA LYS A 179 -3.96 -4.34 10.34
C LYS A 179 -2.87 -3.68 11.17
N LYS A 180 -1.60 -3.85 10.79
CA LYS A 180 -0.44 -3.29 11.53
C LYS A 180 0.02 -1.92 11.03
N PHE A 181 -0.55 -1.40 9.96
CA PHE A 181 -0.28 -0.04 9.49
C PHE A 181 -1.55 0.80 9.57
N ILE A 182 -1.62 1.69 10.56
CA ILE A 182 -2.84 2.42 10.92
C ILE A 182 -2.59 3.91 10.70
N THR A 183 -3.25 4.50 9.70
CA THR A 183 -3.01 5.89 9.32
C THR A 183 -4.30 6.58 8.84
N SER A 184 -4.33 7.91 8.91
CA SER A 184 -5.41 8.71 8.34
C SER A 184 -5.08 9.05 6.87
N GLY A 185 -5.66 8.27 5.95
CA GLY A 185 -5.47 8.47 4.50
C GLY A 185 -6.41 9.52 3.92
N GLY A 186 -7.69 9.15 3.75
CA GLY A 186 -8.67 9.96 2.98
C GLY A 186 -8.85 11.38 3.52
N LEU A 187 -9.15 11.55 4.81
CA LEU A 187 -9.33 12.87 5.42
C LEU A 187 -7.99 13.55 5.76
N GLY A 188 -6.90 12.79 5.95
CA GLY A 188 -5.60 13.36 6.30
C GLY A 188 -5.59 14.11 7.62
N THR A 189 -6.27 13.59 8.64
CA THR A 189 -6.43 14.24 9.95
C THR A 189 -5.14 14.20 10.78
N MET A 190 -4.53 15.37 11.04
CA MET A 190 -3.49 15.52 12.07
C MET A 190 -4.09 15.32 13.46
N GLY A 191 -3.33 14.73 14.38
CA GLY A 191 -3.83 14.29 15.68
C GLY A 191 -4.56 12.94 15.62
N PHE A 192 -4.26 12.11 14.63
CA PHE A 192 -4.85 10.77 14.53
C PHE A 192 -3.95 9.70 15.18
N GLY A 193 -2.65 9.78 14.92
CA GLY A 193 -1.68 8.73 15.23
C GLY A 193 -1.58 8.37 16.71
N LEU A 194 -1.49 9.38 17.58
CA LEU A 194 -1.36 9.17 19.02
C LEU A 194 -2.58 8.45 19.64
N PRO A 195 -3.83 8.96 19.53
CA PRO A 195 -4.99 8.24 20.07
C PRO A 195 -5.21 6.88 19.40
N ALA A 196 -4.92 6.76 18.09
CA ALA A 196 -4.96 5.47 17.40
C ALA A 196 -3.96 4.46 18.01
N SER A 197 -2.77 4.90 18.42
CA SER A 197 -1.77 4.02 19.05
C SER A 197 -2.23 3.48 20.40
N ILE A 198 -2.93 4.30 21.20
CA ILE A 198 -3.50 3.88 22.48
C ILE A 198 -4.54 2.78 22.23
N GLY A 199 -5.47 3.00 21.30
CA GLY A 199 -6.47 2.01 20.92
C GLY A 199 -5.85 0.72 20.39
N ALA A 200 -4.84 0.82 19.52
CA ALA A 200 -4.15 -0.33 18.96
C ALA A 200 -3.40 -1.14 20.03
N GLN A 201 -2.74 -0.46 20.97
CA GLN A 201 -2.02 -1.13 22.07
C GLN A 201 -2.97 -1.80 23.06
N LEU A 202 -4.11 -1.18 23.37
CA LEU A 202 -5.16 -1.77 24.21
C LEU A 202 -5.79 -3.00 23.53
N GLY A 203 -6.04 -2.94 22.22
CA GLY A 203 -6.56 -4.06 21.45
C GLY A 203 -5.55 -5.19 21.22
N ASN A 204 -4.25 -4.89 21.32
CA ASN A 204 -3.16 -5.84 21.08
C ASN A 204 -2.09 -5.78 22.19
N PRO A 205 -2.40 -6.17 23.45
CA PRO A 205 -1.51 -5.92 24.60
C PRO A 205 -0.12 -6.59 24.51
N LYS A 206 0.05 -7.60 23.65
CA LYS A 206 1.30 -8.34 23.47
C LYS A 206 2.11 -7.89 22.25
N THR A 207 1.59 -6.96 21.46
CA THR A 207 2.24 -6.47 20.24
C THR A 207 2.74 -5.06 20.49
N LEU A 208 4.01 -4.82 20.18
CA LEU A 208 4.61 -3.49 20.28
C LEU A 208 3.87 -2.54 19.31
N THR A 209 3.30 -1.48 19.86
CA THR A 209 2.69 -0.40 19.07
C THR A 209 3.60 0.83 19.08
N ILE A 210 3.89 1.39 17.91
CA ILE A 210 4.75 2.55 17.71
C ILE A 210 3.91 3.65 17.07
N ALA A 211 3.84 4.81 17.70
CA ALA A 211 3.25 6.01 17.13
C ALA A 211 4.34 6.85 16.46
N LEU A 212 4.36 6.91 15.12
CA LEU A 212 5.23 7.82 14.40
C LEU A 212 4.54 9.17 14.20
N ALA A 213 5.04 10.18 14.89
CA ALA A 213 4.47 11.52 14.88
C ALA A 213 5.49 12.57 14.45
N GLY A 214 5.03 13.52 13.62
CA GLY A 214 5.69 14.80 13.44
C GLY A 214 5.40 15.74 14.61
N ASP A 215 6.28 16.71 14.82
CA ASP A 215 6.19 17.73 15.86
C ASP A 215 4.89 18.55 15.79
N GLY A 216 4.51 19.01 14.59
CA GLY A 216 3.26 19.77 14.41
C GLY A 216 2.01 18.93 14.69
N SER A 217 2.02 17.64 14.30
CA SER A 217 0.86 16.78 14.48
C SER A 217 0.69 16.32 15.92
N ILE A 218 1.78 16.02 16.63
CA ILE A 218 1.68 15.57 18.02
C ILE A 218 1.16 16.69 18.93
N GLN A 219 1.51 17.95 18.65
CA GLN A 219 1.02 19.11 19.39
C GLN A 219 -0.50 19.29 19.34
N MET A 220 -1.19 18.74 18.33
CA MET A 220 -2.65 18.84 18.23
C MET A 220 -3.39 18.11 19.36
N ASN A 221 -2.78 17.06 19.92
CA ASN A 221 -3.37 16.23 20.98
C ASN A 221 -2.58 16.22 22.29
N SER A 222 -1.40 16.81 22.31
CA SER A 222 -0.68 17.01 23.56
C SER A 222 -1.46 17.99 24.44
N PRO A 223 -1.67 17.70 25.74
CA PRO A 223 -2.22 18.67 26.66
C PRO A 223 -1.40 19.95 26.58
N LYS A 224 -2.04 21.10 26.48
CA LYS A 224 -1.34 22.39 26.64
C LYS A 224 -0.78 22.42 28.06
N SER A 225 0.54 22.35 28.18
CA SER A 225 1.27 22.62 29.42
C SER A 225 1.15 24.08 29.81
#